data_AF-A0A258SNC8-F1
#
_entry.id   AF-A0A258SNC8-F1
#
_cell.length_a   1.000
_cell.length_b   1.000
_cell.length_c   1.000
_cell.angle_alpha   90.00
_cell.angle_beta   90.00
_cell.angle_gamma   90.00
#
_symmetry.space_group_name_H-M   'P 1'
#
loop_
_entity.id
_entity.type
_entity.pdbx_description
1 polymer ?
#
loop_
_entity_poly.entity_id
_entity_poly.type
_entity_poly.pdbx_seq_one_letter_code
_entity_poly.pdbx_strand_id
1 'polypeptide(L)'
;MKNQDMRRRIAHAAARILAENGAPDYGSAKRKAARQLGAPDSGSLPDNQEVEDALRSYQSLFQADETRSLLRLLRQTAIEYMEQLAAFDPHLTGSVLNGTAGPHADINLQLFTDEQKELEFLLMQLPAPYQAGEY
;
A
#
# COMPACT_ATOMS: atom_id res chain seq x y z
N MET A 1 -28.53 11.91 4.56
CA MET A 1 -27.95 12.11 3.20
C MET A 1 -26.79 13.11 3.21
N LYS A 2 -26.96 14.40 3.58
CA LYS A 2 -25.88 15.42 3.55
C LYS A 2 -24.55 15.01 4.23
N ASN A 3 -24.62 14.19 5.29
CA ASN A 3 -23.44 13.78 6.05
C ASN A 3 -22.62 12.65 5.37
N GLN A 4 -23.28 11.75 4.64
CA GLN A 4 -22.60 10.70 3.87
C GLN A 4 -21.92 11.27 2.62
N ASP A 5 -22.56 12.26 1.97
CA ASP A 5 -21.96 12.96 0.83
C ASP A 5 -20.71 13.74 1.24
N MET A 6 -20.74 14.38 2.42
CA MET A 6 -19.56 15.04 2.98
C MET A 6 -18.45 14.05 3.33
N ARG A 7 -18.79 12.91 3.95
CA ARG A 7 -17.83 11.84 4.28
C ARG A 7 -17.12 11.30 3.03
N ARG A 8 -17.88 11.01 1.95
CA ARG A 8 -17.29 10.58 0.67
C ARG A 8 -16.38 11.63 0.06
N ARG A 9 -16.76 12.92 0.11
CA ARG A 9 -15.91 14.01 -0.38
C ARG A 9 -14.61 14.14 0.40
N ILE A 10 -14.66 13.99 1.73
CA ILE A 10 -13.47 13.95 2.59
C ILE A 10 -12.59 12.74 2.24
N ALA A 11 -13.18 11.56 2.01
CA ALA A 11 -12.44 10.35 1.62
C ALA A 11 -11.68 10.54 0.29
N HIS A 12 -12.34 11.07 -0.75
CA HIS A 12 -11.68 11.36 -2.02
C HIS A 12 -10.61 12.45 -1.93
N ALA A 13 -10.85 13.50 -1.14
CA ALA A 13 -9.85 14.55 -0.93
C ALA A 13 -8.63 14.03 -0.14
N ALA A 14 -8.85 13.18 0.87
CA ALA A 14 -7.77 12.53 1.62
C ALA A 14 -6.97 11.58 0.74
N ALA A 15 -7.64 10.77 -0.09
CA ALA A 15 -7.02 9.90 -1.08
C ALA A 15 -6.12 10.70 -2.05
N ARG A 16 -6.60 11.84 -2.55
CA ARG A 16 -5.79 12.70 -3.43
C ARG A 16 -4.55 13.26 -2.71
N ILE A 17 -4.70 13.71 -1.46
CA ILE A 17 -3.58 14.20 -0.65
C ILE A 17 -2.52 13.10 -0.42
N LEU A 18 -2.96 11.86 -0.16
CA LEU A 18 -2.08 10.70 -0.01
C LEU A 18 -1.34 10.38 -1.31
N ALA A 19 -2.05 10.39 -2.45
CA ALA A 19 -1.48 10.10 -3.76
C ALA A 19 -0.50 11.16 -4.27
N GLU A 20 -0.76 12.45 -4.00
CA GLU A 20 0.03 13.57 -4.54
C GLU A 20 1.20 14.00 -3.65
N ASN A 21 1.07 13.92 -2.32
CA ASN A 21 2.04 14.52 -1.40
C ASN A 21 2.82 13.50 -0.56
N GLY A 22 2.58 12.19 -0.70
CA GLY A 22 3.24 11.18 0.13
C GLY A 22 3.04 11.44 1.63
N ALA A 23 1.83 11.86 2.02
CA ALA A 23 1.57 12.18 3.42
C ALA A 23 1.80 10.93 4.30
N PRO A 24 2.57 11.02 5.38
CA PRO A 24 3.09 9.85 6.11
C PRO A 24 2.03 9.06 6.89
N ASP A 25 0.82 9.60 7.05
CA ASP A 25 -0.24 8.95 7.84
C ASP A 25 -1.66 9.35 7.37
N TYR A 26 -2.54 8.35 7.25
CA TYR A 26 -3.96 8.48 6.95
C TYR A 26 -4.68 9.48 7.87
N GLY A 27 -4.32 9.51 9.16
CA GLY A 27 -4.89 10.43 10.13
C GLY A 27 -4.61 11.90 9.82
N SER A 28 -3.43 12.20 9.30
CA SER A 28 -3.05 13.55 8.87
C SER A 28 -3.78 13.97 7.58
N ALA A 29 -3.93 13.03 6.62
CA ALA A 29 -4.61 13.26 5.35
C ALA A 29 -6.10 13.56 5.56
N LYS A 30 -6.78 12.79 6.42
CA LYS A 30 -8.20 13.00 6.74
C LYS A 30 -8.47 14.38 7.36
N ARG A 31 -7.64 14.80 8.32
CA ARG A 31 -7.75 16.12 8.97
C ARG A 31 -7.48 17.26 7.99
N LYS A 32 -6.49 17.11 7.12
CA LYS A 32 -6.17 18.11 6.08
C LYS A 32 -7.33 18.23 5.07
N ALA A 33 -7.90 17.10 4.64
CA ALA A 33 -9.06 17.07 3.76
C ALA A 33 -10.30 17.71 4.39
N ALA A 34 -10.61 17.40 5.65
CA ALA A 34 -11.75 17.97 6.37
C ALA A 34 -11.63 19.51 6.52
N ARG A 35 -10.41 20.02 6.80
CA ARG A 35 -10.14 21.45 6.87
C ARG A 35 -10.31 22.15 5.51
N GLN A 36 -9.80 21.54 4.42
CA GLN A 36 -9.95 22.10 3.07
C GLN A 36 -11.41 22.19 2.62
N LEU A 37 -12.25 21.26 3.09
CA LEU A 37 -13.67 21.22 2.76
C LEU A 37 -14.56 22.03 3.73
N GLY A 38 -13.97 22.75 4.68
CA GLY A 38 -14.70 23.60 5.63
C GLY A 38 -15.53 22.82 6.66
N ALA A 39 -15.19 21.56 6.92
CA ALA A 39 -15.90 20.66 7.83
C ALA A 39 -14.98 20.08 8.94
N PRO A 40 -14.27 20.92 9.72
CA PRO A 40 -13.28 20.45 10.70
C PRO A 40 -13.87 19.62 11.85
N ASP A 41 -15.13 19.83 12.21
CA ASP A 41 -15.84 19.18 13.33
C ASP A 41 -16.95 18.22 12.88
N SER A 42 -17.00 17.84 11.60
CA SER A 42 -18.00 16.85 11.18
C SER A 42 -17.64 15.49 11.80
N GLY A 43 -18.56 14.89 12.56
CA GLY A 43 -18.53 13.48 12.99
C GLY A 43 -18.64 12.49 11.81
N SER A 44 -18.01 12.86 10.70
CA SER A 44 -18.14 12.36 9.34
C SER A 44 -16.75 12.16 8.74
N LEU A 45 -15.76 11.98 9.62
CA LEU A 45 -14.45 11.49 9.24
C LEU A 45 -14.64 10.08 8.66
N PRO A 46 -14.17 9.84 7.42
CA PRO A 46 -14.23 8.52 6.82
C PRO A 46 -13.35 7.55 7.60
N ASP A 47 -13.74 6.29 7.58
CA ASP A 47 -12.86 5.24 8.08
C ASP A 47 -11.66 5.05 7.14
N ASN A 48 -10.59 4.43 7.64
CA ASN A 48 -9.40 4.14 6.83
C ASN A 48 -9.77 3.32 5.59
N GLN A 49 -10.68 2.35 5.72
CA GLN A 49 -11.17 1.54 4.59
C GLN A 49 -11.81 2.40 3.49
N GLU A 50 -12.61 3.40 3.85
CA GLU A 50 -13.25 4.29 2.87
C GLU A 50 -12.23 5.19 2.16
N VAL A 51 -11.17 5.60 2.85
CA VAL A 51 -10.05 6.34 2.25
C VAL A 51 -9.26 5.45 1.30
N GLU A 52 -9.02 4.19 1.67
CA GLU A 52 -8.35 3.20 0.81
C GLU A 52 -9.15 2.91 -0.46
N ASP A 53 -10.46 2.72 -0.36
CA ASP A 53 -11.33 2.48 -1.52
C ASP A 53 -11.34 3.69 -2.47
N ALA A 54 -11.37 4.89 -1.89
CA ALA A 54 -11.29 6.14 -2.64
C ALA A 54 -9.91 6.32 -3.31
N LEU A 55 -8.83 5.91 -2.64
CA LEU A 55 -7.46 5.93 -3.16
C LEU A 55 -7.29 4.96 -4.32
N ARG A 56 -7.75 3.73 -4.17
CA ARG A 56 -7.79 2.72 -5.24
C ARG A 56 -8.55 3.24 -6.45
N SER A 57 -9.72 3.84 -6.23
CA SER A 57 -10.52 4.43 -7.31
C SER A 57 -9.78 5.57 -8.01
N TYR A 58 -9.17 6.47 -7.26
CA TYR A 58 -8.39 7.60 -7.78
C TYR A 58 -7.19 7.14 -8.61
N GLN A 59 -6.41 6.19 -8.10
CA GLN A 59 -5.28 5.59 -8.80
C GLN A 59 -5.73 4.90 -10.11
N SER A 60 -6.88 4.21 -10.09
CA SER A 60 -7.42 3.57 -11.31
C SER A 60 -7.85 4.57 -12.39
N LEU A 61 -8.31 5.76 -11.99
CA LEU A 61 -8.82 6.81 -12.89
C LEU A 61 -7.70 7.72 -13.43
N PHE A 62 -6.68 8.01 -12.64
CA PHE A 62 -5.64 9.00 -12.98
C PHE A 62 -4.27 8.40 -13.35
N GLN A 63 -3.99 7.14 -13.03
CA GLN A 63 -2.66 6.52 -13.28
C GLN A 63 -2.76 5.18 -14.02
N ALA A 64 -3.74 5.05 -14.91
CA ALA A 64 -4.20 3.74 -15.39
C ALA A 64 -3.15 2.89 -16.13
N ASP A 65 -2.21 3.45 -16.90
CA ASP A 65 -1.33 2.62 -17.75
C ASP A 65 0.08 2.43 -17.20
N GLU A 66 0.73 3.47 -16.67
CA GLU A 66 2.05 3.34 -16.03
C GLU A 66 1.96 2.54 -14.73
N THR A 67 0.97 2.83 -13.88
CA THR A 67 0.83 2.13 -12.59
C THR A 67 0.36 0.68 -12.76
N ARG A 68 -0.43 0.37 -13.80
CA ARG A 68 -0.76 -1.04 -14.11
C ARG A 68 0.44 -1.84 -14.60
N SER A 69 1.27 -1.24 -15.45
CA SER A 69 2.47 -1.90 -15.96
C SER A 69 3.49 -2.14 -14.85
N LEU A 70 3.68 -1.15 -13.98
CA LEU A 70 4.51 -1.27 -12.79
C LEU A 70 3.95 -2.31 -11.80
N LEU A 71 2.66 -2.28 -11.49
CA LEU A 71 2.04 -3.25 -10.59
C LEU A 71 2.19 -4.68 -11.12
N ARG A 72 2.04 -4.87 -12.45
CA ARG A 72 2.27 -6.16 -13.09
C ARG A 72 3.73 -6.61 -12.94
N LEU A 73 4.68 -5.70 -13.14
CA LEU A 73 6.10 -5.97 -12.95
C LEU A 73 6.39 -6.37 -11.49
N LEU A 74 5.92 -5.60 -10.52
CA LEU A 74 6.10 -5.88 -9.09
C LEU A 74 5.51 -7.23 -8.68
N ARG A 75 4.33 -7.58 -9.20
CA ARG A 75 3.71 -8.89 -8.95
C ARG A 75 4.48 -10.04 -9.57
N GLN A 76 5.01 -9.83 -10.78
CA GLN A 76 5.84 -10.84 -11.44
C GLN A 76 7.13 -11.08 -10.64
N THR A 77 7.80 -10.01 -10.24
CA THR A 77 8.99 -10.08 -9.38
C THR A 77 8.65 -10.73 -8.04
N ALA A 78 7.52 -10.39 -7.41
CA ALA A 78 7.09 -11.04 -6.17
C ALA A 78 6.94 -12.55 -6.34
N ILE A 79 6.33 -13.01 -7.44
CA ILE A 79 6.19 -14.44 -7.75
C ILE A 79 7.56 -15.11 -7.90
N GLU A 80 8.51 -14.49 -8.62
CA GLU A 80 9.87 -15.03 -8.79
C GLU A 80 10.59 -15.24 -7.44
N TYR A 81 10.41 -14.32 -6.48
CA TYR A 81 10.94 -14.48 -5.13
C TYR A 81 10.16 -15.51 -4.32
N MET A 82 8.83 -15.55 -4.43
CA MET A 82 8.00 -16.56 -3.75
C MET A 82 8.33 -17.97 -4.24
N GLU A 83 8.66 -18.17 -5.51
CA GLU A 83 9.09 -19.46 -6.06
C GLU A 83 10.45 -19.89 -5.50
N GLN A 84 11.40 -18.95 -5.37
CA GLN A 84 12.71 -19.22 -4.75
C GLN A 84 12.60 -19.51 -3.25
N LEU A 85 11.65 -18.86 -2.58
CA LEU A 85 11.39 -18.98 -1.15
C LEU A 85 10.29 -19.98 -0.82
N ALA A 86 9.85 -20.81 -1.78
CA ALA A 86 8.66 -21.66 -1.63
C ALA A 86 8.74 -22.64 -0.44
N ALA A 87 9.95 -23.03 -0.03
CA ALA A 87 10.19 -23.86 1.15
C ALA A 87 9.80 -23.19 2.48
N PHE A 88 9.66 -21.86 2.50
CA PHE A 88 9.42 -21.05 3.70
C PHE A 88 8.02 -20.43 3.74
N ASP A 89 7.05 -21.02 3.03
CA ASP A 89 5.65 -20.59 2.94
C ASP A 89 5.50 -19.06 2.76
N PRO A 90 5.88 -18.52 1.58
CA PRO A 90 5.87 -17.10 1.35
C PRO A 90 4.46 -16.57 1.07
N HIS A 91 4.10 -15.46 1.71
CA HIS A 91 2.84 -14.74 1.51
C HIS A 91 3.08 -13.28 1.14
N LEU A 92 2.53 -12.87 0.00
CA LEU A 92 2.58 -11.48 -0.46
C LEU A 92 1.65 -10.60 0.38
N THR A 93 2.16 -9.48 0.88
CA THR A 93 1.40 -8.50 1.68
C THR A 93 1.64 -7.06 1.20
N GLY A 94 0.89 -6.11 1.76
CA GLY A 94 1.08 -4.69 1.50
C GLY A 94 0.50 -4.18 0.18
N SER A 95 1.10 -3.11 -0.34
CA SER A 95 0.56 -2.30 -1.44
C SER A 95 0.50 -3.04 -2.79
N VAL A 96 1.43 -3.97 -3.04
CA VAL A 96 1.48 -4.80 -4.25
C VAL A 96 0.33 -5.81 -4.30
N LEU A 97 -0.01 -6.42 -3.15
CA LEU A 97 -1.20 -7.27 -3.03
C LEU A 97 -2.46 -6.43 -3.27
N ASN A 98 -2.58 -5.34 -2.53
CA ASN A 98 -3.77 -4.48 -2.54
C ASN A 98 -3.98 -3.73 -3.86
N GLY A 99 -2.97 -3.68 -4.74
CA GLY A 99 -3.07 -3.01 -6.03
C GLY A 99 -3.02 -1.48 -5.92
N THR A 100 -2.49 -0.97 -4.81
CA THR A 100 -2.28 0.47 -4.55
C THR A 100 -0.80 0.86 -4.66
N ALA A 101 0.04 -0.07 -5.14
CA ALA A 101 1.46 0.14 -5.35
C ALA A 101 1.73 1.33 -6.28
N GLY A 102 2.39 2.36 -5.75
CA GLY A 102 2.89 3.49 -6.52
C GLY A 102 4.33 3.29 -7.01
N PRO A 103 4.94 4.33 -7.61
CA PRO A 103 6.30 4.30 -8.16
C PRO A 103 7.41 3.88 -7.17
N HIS A 104 7.19 4.04 -5.87
CA HIS A 104 8.13 3.72 -4.80
C HIS A 104 7.61 2.62 -3.87
N ALA A 105 6.74 1.75 -4.37
CA ALA A 105 6.20 0.67 -3.56
C ALA A 105 7.18 -0.50 -3.45
N ASP A 106 7.39 -0.97 -2.22
CA ASP A 106 8.19 -2.15 -1.93
C ASP A 106 7.36 -3.44 -2.02
N ILE A 107 8.02 -4.54 -2.38
CA ILE A 107 7.46 -5.89 -2.31
C ILE A 107 7.66 -6.41 -0.89
N ASN A 108 6.56 -6.74 -0.21
CA ASN A 108 6.58 -7.23 1.15
C ASN A 108 6.15 -8.71 1.18
N LEU A 109 7.08 -9.59 1.54
CA LEU A 109 6.82 -11.03 1.70
C LEU A 109 6.91 -11.40 3.18
N GLN A 110 5.90 -12.08 3.69
CA GLN A 110 5.94 -12.75 4.99
C GLN A 110 6.30 -14.21 4.78
N LEU A 111 7.20 -14.75 5.60
CA LEU A 111 7.67 -16.13 5.52
C LEU A 111 7.33 -16.84 6.82
N PHE A 112 6.86 -18.08 6.72
CA PHE A 112 6.53 -18.92 7.87
C PHE A 112 7.39 -20.19 7.83
N THR A 113 8.34 -20.28 8.74
CA THR A 113 9.26 -21.42 8.82
C THR A 113 9.74 -21.63 10.26
N ASP A 114 9.93 -22.89 10.63
CA ASP A 114 10.60 -23.27 11.88
C ASP A 114 12.14 -23.26 11.70
N GLU A 115 12.64 -23.13 10.46
CA GLU A 115 14.03 -23.27 10.07
C GLU A 115 14.65 -21.91 9.68
N GLN A 116 14.61 -20.94 10.60
CA GLN A 116 15.12 -19.58 10.36
C GLN A 116 16.57 -19.53 9.84
N LYS A 117 17.43 -20.47 10.29
CA LYS A 117 18.83 -20.53 9.83
C LYS A 117 18.93 -20.86 8.34
N GLU A 118 18.12 -21.78 7.84
CA GLU A 118 18.15 -22.16 6.43
C GLU A 118 17.68 -21.01 5.54
N LEU A 119 16.69 -20.25 6.02
CA LEU A 119 16.25 -19.02 5.36
C LEU A 119 17.38 -17.98 5.28
N GLU A 120 18.09 -17.71 6.37
CA GLU A 120 19.22 -16.77 6.36
C GLU A 120 20.32 -17.22 5.39
N PHE A 121 20.67 -18.52 5.39
CA PHE A 121 21.64 -19.07 4.45
C PHE A 121 21.21 -18.90 2.99
N LEU A 122 19.93 -19.16 2.68
CA LEU A 122 19.42 -18.97 1.33
C LEU A 122 19.49 -17.50 0.91
N LEU A 123 19.08 -16.57 1.77
CA LEU A 123 19.10 -15.12 1.48
C LEU A 123 20.52 -14.62 1.22
N MET A 124 21.52 -15.15 1.92
CA MET A 124 22.94 -14.83 1.67
C MET A 124 23.48 -15.37 0.34
N GLN A 125 22.87 -16.42 -0.21
CA GLN A 125 23.25 -16.98 -1.52
C GLN A 125 22.60 -16.26 -2.69
N LEU A 126 21.55 -15.49 -2.45
CA LEU A 126 20.90 -14.71 -3.49
C LEU A 126 21.85 -13.62 -4.00
N PRO A 127 21.80 -13.30 -5.30
CA PRO A 127 22.61 -12.23 -5.89
C PRO A 127 22.22 -10.83 -5.41
N ALA A 128 21.03 -10.68 -4.82
CA ALA A 128 20.56 -9.42 -4.26
C ALA A 128 21.27 -9.13 -2.92
N PRO A 129 21.66 -7.87 -2.65
CA PRO A 129 22.27 -7.52 -1.38
C PRO A 129 21.27 -7.77 -0.24
N TYR A 130 21.69 -8.57 0.72
CA TYR A 130 20.91 -8.89 1.91
C TYR A 130 21.36 -8.02 3.09
N GLN A 131 20.40 -7.42 3.78
CA GLN A 131 20.62 -6.72 5.05
C GLN A 131 19.56 -7.17 6.05
N ALA A 132 19.99 -7.66 7.20
CA ALA A 132 19.11 -7.91 8.34
C ALA A 132 18.83 -6.59 9.08
N GLY A 133 17.58 -6.36 9.45
CA GLY A 133 17.15 -5.24 10.27
C GLY A 133 16.05 -5.68 11.25
N GLU A 134 16.03 -5.06 12.43
CA GLU A 134 14.91 -5.19 13.37
C GLU A 134 13.87 -4.11 13.01
N TYR A 135 12.60 -4.51 12.87
CA TYR A 135 11.46 -3.61 12.65
C TYR A 135 10.79 -3.23 13.97
#